data_AF-A0A433DHR7-F1
#
_entry.id   AF-A0A433DHR7-F1
#
_cell.length_a   1.000
_cell.length_b   1.000
_cell.length_c   1.000
_cell.angle_alpha   90.00
_cell.angle_beta   90.00
_cell.angle_gamma   90.00
#
_symmetry.space_group_name_H-M   'P 1'
#
loop_
_entity.id
_entity.type
_entity.pdbx_description
1 polymer ?
#
loop_
_entity_poly.entity_id
_entity_poly.type
_entity_poly.pdbx_seq_one_letter_code
_entity_poly.pdbx_strand_id
1 'polypeptide(L)'
;MEGDDIKHEGSAMGVDDNDESVIVDAFSTLSTRKDLDFTERFWKFCQNAQNQDDLIDALTAVIEELETGRLRPMIHKENHSNLGNLIRDCIKLTLLQTTADHDEQRETIGRAFDYWLASPLECLCEVGMFKLRRDYCFYLVGEW
;
A
#
# COMPACT_ATOMS: atom_id res chain seq x y z
N MET A 1 -80.49 5.96 25.14
CA MET A 1 -80.43 6.70 23.87
C MET A 1 -79.15 7.53 23.93
N GLU A 2 -77.95 6.96 23.79
CA GLU A 2 -77.42 6.08 22.73
C GLU A 2 -77.16 6.84 21.41
N GLY A 3 -75.89 6.76 20.98
CA GLY A 3 -75.33 7.29 19.74
C GLY A 3 -74.71 8.69 19.90
N ASP A 4 -73.47 8.98 19.53
CA ASP A 4 -72.48 8.15 18.85
C ASP A 4 -71.10 8.81 18.98
N ASP A 5 -70.08 7.97 19.12
CA ASP A 5 -68.66 8.31 19.16
C ASP A 5 -68.15 8.70 17.78
N ILE A 6 -67.45 9.84 17.65
CA ILE A 6 -66.54 10.07 16.53
C ILE A 6 -65.18 10.59 17.04
N LYS A 7 -64.23 9.65 16.96
CA LYS A 7 -62.77 9.77 17.06
C LYS A 7 -62.22 10.85 16.11
N HIS A 8 -61.16 11.55 16.52
CA HIS A 8 -59.83 11.22 15.97
C HIS A 8 -58.72 11.91 16.76
N GLU A 9 -57.86 11.07 17.32
CA GLU A 9 -56.66 11.38 18.08
C GLU A 9 -55.63 12.08 17.18
N GLY A 10 -55.02 13.14 17.71
CA GLY A 10 -53.88 13.80 17.10
C GLY A 10 -52.70 12.85 17.03
N SER A 11 -52.48 12.27 15.85
CA SER A 11 -51.24 11.56 15.55
C SER A 11 -50.17 12.59 15.23
N ALA A 12 -49.36 12.92 16.24
CA ALA A 12 -48.10 13.59 16.03
C ALA A 12 -47.20 12.62 15.24
N MET A 13 -47.01 12.91 13.96
CA MET A 13 -45.98 12.28 13.14
C MET A 13 -44.63 12.65 13.76
N GLY A 14 -44.10 11.76 14.60
CA GLY A 14 -42.68 11.76 14.92
C GLY A 14 -41.94 11.58 13.62
N VAL A 15 -41.36 12.66 13.10
CA VAL A 15 -40.26 12.57 12.16
C VAL A 15 -39.08 12.12 12.99
N ASP A 16 -38.89 10.80 13.07
CA ASP A 16 -37.67 10.21 13.58
C ASP A 16 -36.62 10.39 12.46
N ASP A 17 -36.05 11.60 12.40
CA ASP A 17 -34.86 11.92 11.61
C ASP A 17 -33.63 11.28 12.26
N ASN A 18 -33.67 9.95 12.40
CA ASN A 18 -32.49 9.15 12.62
C ASN A 18 -32.28 8.24 11.41
N ASP A 19 -32.27 8.83 10.22
CA ASP A 19 -31.39 8.36 9.15
C ASP A 19 -29.96 8.73 9.58
N GLU A 20 -29.47 8.06 10.64
CA GLU A 20 -28.06 7.77 10.74
C GLU A 20 -27.75 7.00 9.47
N SER A 21 -27.42 7.75 8.40
CA SER A 21 -26.79 7.18 7.24
C SER A 21 -25.59 6.47 7.81
N VAL A 22 -25.71 5.16 7.98
CA VAL A 22 -24.58 4.32 8.29
C VAL A 22 -23.76 4.51 7.03
N ILE A 23 -22.79 5.43 7.10
CA ILE A 23 -21.69 5.47 6.16
C ILE A 23 -20.93 4.22 6.55
N VAL A 24 -21.47 3.06 6.17
CA VAL A 24 -20.74 1.82 6.11
C VAL A 24 -19.64 2.23 5.17
N ASP A 25 -18.45 2.48 5.72
CA ASP A 25 -17.28 2.71 4.90
C ASP A 25 -17.18 1.42 4.08
N ALA A 26 -17.69 1.48 2.84
CA ALA A 26 -17.87 0.30 2.00
C ALA A 26 -16.52 -0.36 1.73
N PHE A 27 -15.42 0.36 1.99
CA PHE A 27 -14.06 -0.13 1.93
C PHE A 27 -13.56 -0.73 3.25
N SER A 28 -14.11 -0.35 4.42
CA SER A 28 -13.75 -0.92 5.72
C SER A 28 -14.13 -2.40 5.87
N THR A 29 -15.14 -2.86 5.12
CA THR A 29 -15.61 -4.25 5.13
C THR A 29 -14.91 -5.12 4.07
N LEU A 30 -14.09 -4.51 3.20
CA LEU A 30 -13.39 -5.24 2.14
C LEU A 30 -12.28 -6.12 2.72
N SER A 31 -12.30 -7.39 2.34
CA SER A 31 -11.38 -8.41 2.84
C SER A 31 -9.95 -8.12 2.41
N THR A 32 -9.08 -7.75 3.35
CA THR A 32 -7.70 -7.37 3.05
C THR A 32 -7.00 -8.39 2.14
N ARG A 33 -6.58 -7.93 0.97
CA ARG A 33 -5.80 -8.71 0.01
C ARG A 33 -4.51 -9.23 0.68
N LYS A 34 -4.27 -10.55 0.54
CA LYS A 34 -3.20 -11.28 1.27
C LYS A 34 -1.93 -11.50 0.45
N ASP A 35 -2.00 -11.48 -0.87
CA ASP A 35 -0.89 -11.72 -1.80
C ASP A 35 -0.03 -10.46 -2.02
N LEU A 36 0.37 -9.83 -0.91
CA LEU A 36 1.23 -8.64 -0.96
C LEU A 36 2.64 -9.05 -1.32
N ASP A 37 3.20 -8.41 -2.35
CA ASP A 37 4.62 -8.52 -2.60
C ASP A 37 5.44 -7.72 -1.58
N PHE A 38 6.76 -7.83 -1.66
CA PHE A 38 7.63 -7.18 -0.69
C PHE A 38 7.46 -5.65 -0.63
N THR A 39 7.32 -4.97 -1.77
CA THR A 39 7.17 -3.51 -1.77
C THR A 39 5.85 -3.11 -1.10
N GLU A 40 4.77 -3.87 -1.32
CA GLU A 40 3.46 -3.61 -0.72
C GLU A 40 3.49 -3.86 0.81
N ARG A 41 4.25 -4.87 1.25
CA ARG A 41 4.48 -5.14 2.67
C ARG A 41 5.34 -4.05 3.32
N PHE A 42 6.38 -3.59 2.63
CA PHE A 42 7.22 -2.48 3.07
C PHE A 42 6.40 -1.19 3.21
N TRP A 43 5.54 -0.89 2.23
CA TRP A 43 4.63 0.24 2.29
C TRP A 43 3.72 0.18 3.51
N LYS A 44 3.09 -0.97 3.77
CA LYS A 44 2.25 -1.18 4.96
C LYS A 44 3.02 -0.99 6.26
N PHE A 45 4.25 -1.49 6.33
CA PHE A 45 5.11 -1.32 7.51
C PHE A 45 5.39 0.17 7.79
N CYS A 46 5.71 0.93 6.75
CA CYS A 46 6.02 2.35 6.83
C CYS A 46 4.82 3.26 7.14
N GLN A 47 3.57 2.76 7.07
CA GLN A 47 2.40 3.56 7.44
C GLN A 47 2.40 4.01 8.91
N ASN A 48 3.20 3.37 9.76
CA ASN A 48 3.35 3.73 11.18
C ASN A 48 4.48 4.75 11.44
N ALA A 49 5.22 5.16 10.40
CA ALA A 49 6.27 6.17 10.54
C ALA A 49 5.68 7.48 11.08
N GLN A 50 6.39 8.11 12.03
CA GLN A 50 5.99 9.35 12.66
C GLN A 50 6.67 10.57 12.03
N ASN A 51 7.78 10.35 11.34
CA ASN A 51 8.61 11.39 10.73
C ASN A 51 9.38 10.84 9.52
N GLN A 52 10.16 11.71 8.87
CA GLN A 52 10.95 11.34 7.70
C GLN A 52 12.12 10.39 8.04
N ASP A 53 12.73 10.55 9.21
CA ASP A 53 13.88 9.73 9.63
C ASP A 53 13.46 8.25 9.78
N ASP A 54 12.26 7.97 10.32
CA ASP A 54 11.72 6.62 10.39
C ASP A 54 11.65 5.93 9.01
N LEU A 55 11.35 6.69 7.95
CA LEU A 55 11.31 6.17 6.58
C LEU A 55 12.70 5.94 6.02
N ILE A 56 13.64 6.85 6.30
CA ILE A 56 15.05 6.72 5.91
C ILE A 56 15.66 5.49 6.57
N ASP A 57 15.46 5.30 7.88
CA ASP A 57 15.98 4.16 8.62
C ASP A 57 15.42 2.84 8.09
N ALA A 58 14.10 2.78 7.86
CA ALA A 58 13.45 1.59 7.30
C ALA A 58 13.98 1.24 5.90
N LEU A 59 14.12 2.25 5.03
CA LEU A 59 14.63 2.04 3.68
C LEU A 59 16.12 1.67 3.68
N THR A 60 16.94 2.32 4.53
CA THR A 60 18.36 2.02 4.71
C THR A 60 18.57 0.56 5.11
N ALA A 61 17.83 0.08 6.11
CA ALA A 61 17.92 -1.32 6.55
C ALA A 61 17.58 -2.30 5.42
N VAL A 62 16.60 -1.99 4.57
CA VAL A 62 16.26 -2.81 3.40
C VAL A 62 17.39 -2.80 2.37
N ILE A 63 17.97 -1.64 2.08
CA ILE A 63 19.06 -1.49 1.10
C ILE A 63 20.30 -2.28 1.55
N GLU A 64 20.74 -2.14 2.80
CA GLU A 64 21.91 -2.85 3.31
C GLU A 64 21.77 -4.38 3.22
N GLU A 65 20.58 -4.90 3.54
CA GLU A 65 20.31 -6.34 3.44
C GLU A 65 20.21 -6.82 1.98
N LEU A 66 19.74 -5.97 1.06
CA LEU A 66 19.72 -6.26 -0.38
C LEU A 66 21.14 -6.29 -0.96
N GLU A 67 21.96 -5.28 -0.66
CA GLU A 67 23.32 -5.16 -1.18
C GLU A 67 24.24 -6.29 -0.72
N THR A 68 24.02 -6.80 0.49
CA THR A 68 24.73 -7.96 1.03
C THR A 68 24.18 -9.28 0.52
N GLY A 69 23.06 -9.26 -0.21
CA GLY A 69 22.37 -10.44 -0.73
C GLY A 69 21.69 -11.30 0.33
N ARG A 70 21.59 -10.81 1.58
CA ARG A 70 20.91 -11.46 2.71
C ARG A 70 19.39 -11.39 2.57
N LEU A 71 18.88 -10.30 2.00
CA LEU A 71 17.48 -10.11 1.66
C LEU A 71 17.26 -10.41 0.17
N ARG A 72 16.39 -11.38 -0.14
CA ARG A 72 16.01 -11.77 -1.51
C ARG A 72 14.49 -11.82 -1.64
N PRO A 73 13.85 -10.65 -1.66
CA PRO A 73 12.40 -10.57 -1.59
C PRO A 73 11.76 -10.94 -2.91
N MET A 74 10.52 -11.42 -2.85
CA MET A 74 9.69 -11.63 -4.03
C MET A 74 8.98 -10.34 -4.41
N ILE A 75 9.17 -9.90 -5.65
CA ILE A 75 8.45 -8.79 -6.26
C ILE A 75 7.43 -9.38 -7.25
N HIS A 76 6.18 -8.96 -7.18
CA HIS A 76 5.14 -9.46 -8.09
C HIS A 76 5.52 -9.13 -9.54
N LYS A 77 5.28 -10.02 -10.50
CA LYS A 77 5.72 -9.83 -11.90
C LYS A 77 5.20 -8.54 -12.55
N GLU A 78 3.97 -8.15 -12.22
CA GLU A 78 3.31 -6.94 -12.72
C GLU A 78 3.70 -5.67 -11.93
N ASN A 79 4.55 -5.81 -10.91
CA ASN A 79 5.08 -4.66 -10.18
C ASN A 79 6.22 -4.03 -10.96
N HIS A 80 5.91 -2.93 -11.64
CA HIS A 80 6.85 -2.12 -12.39
C HIS A 80 7.20 -0.80 -11.68
N SER A 81 6.96 -0.70 -10.37
CA SER A 81 7.51 0.41 -9.59
C SER A 81 9.03 0.45 -9.74
N ASN A 82 9.59 1.65 -9.73
CA ASN A 82 11.02 1.91 -9.73
C ASN A 82 11.70 1.17 -8.58
N LEU A 83 11.13 1.20 -7.37
CA LEU A 83 11.67 0.43 -6.24
C LEU A 83 11.63 -1.08 -6.51
N GLY A 84 10.52 -1.61 -7.05
CA GLY A 84 10.41 -3.03 -7.39
C GLY A 84 11.42 -3.46 -8.45
N ASN A 85 11.64 -2.64 -9.49
CA ASN A 85 12.66 -2.88 -10.51
C ASN A 85 14.08 -2.79 -9.93
N LEU A 86 14.36 -1.77 -9.14
CA LEU A 86 15.66 -1.57 -8.48
C LEU A 86 16.03 -2.73 -7.56
N ILE A 87 15.07 -3.26 -6.79
CA ILE A 87 15.25 -4.46 -5.98
C ILE A 87 15.61 -5.67 -6.86
N ARG A 88 14.90 -5.89 -7.97
CA ARG A 88 15.22 -6.99 -8.89
C ARG A 88 16.63 -6.85 -9.47
N ASP A 89 17.03 -5.64 -9.83
CA ASP A 89 18.34 -5.40 -10.41
C ASP A 89 19.45 -5.60 -9.36
N CYS A 90 19.24 -5.17 -8.12
CA CYS A 90 20.12 -5.47 -7.00
C CYS A 90 20.26 -6.99 -6.74
N ILE A 91 19.15 -7.75 -6.76
CA ILE A 91 19.20 -9.22 -6.64
C ILE A 91 19.97 -9.84 -7.81
N LYS A 92 19.75 -9.41 -9.05
CA LYS A 92 20.52 -9.91 -10.20
C LYS A 92 22.01 -9.63 -10.03
N LEU A 93 22.37 -8.40 -9.62
CA LEU A 93 23.76 -7.99 -9.42
C LEU A 93 24.47 -8.83 -8.34
N THR A 94 23.78 -9.11 -7.23
CA THR A 94 24.33 -9.93 -6.15
C THR A 94 24.47 -11.41 -6.53
N LEU A 95 23.66 -11.90 -7.48
CA LEU A 95 23.73 -13.28 -7.99
C LEU A 95 24.71 -13.46 -9.16
N LEU A 96 24.95 -12.42 -9.97
CA LEU A 96 25.70 -12.49 -11.24
C LEU A 96 27.02 -11.70 -11.17
N GLN A 97 27.87 -12.00 -10.19
CA GLN A 97 29.14 -11.31 -9.88
C GLN A 97 30.24 -11.35 -10.97
N THR A 98 29.94 -11.75 -12.21
CA THR A 98 30.96 -12.10 -13.22
C THR A 98 30.81 -11.36 -14.55
N THR A 99 30.00 -10.31 -14.63
CA THR A 99 29.88 -9.49 -15.85
C THR A 99 30.95 -8.41 -15.90
N ALA A 100 31.38 -8.02 -17.11
CA ALA A 100 32.37 -6.95 -17.30
C ALA A 100 31.88 -5.58 -16.77
N ASP A 101 30.55 -5.39 -16.74
CA ASP A 101 29.89 -4.14 -16.36
C ASP A 101 29.40 -4.16 -14.89
N HIS A 102 29.89 -5.08 -14.06
CA HIS A 102 29.41 -5.27 -12.68
C HIS A 102 29.55 -4.01 -11.83
N ASP A 103 30.72 -3.35 -11.89
CA ASP A 103 30.99 -2.13 -11.12
C ASP A 103 30.10 -0.96 -11.56
N GLU A 104 29.86 -0.80 -12.86
CA GLU A 104 28.97 0.25 -13.40
C GLU A 104 27.50 0.02 -12.99
N GLN A 105 27.05 -1.24 -13.03
CA GLN A 105 25.71 -1.62 -12.57
C GLN A 105 25.57 -1.38 -11.07
N ARG A 106 26.60 -1.73 -10.27
CA ARG A 106 26.63 -1.45 -8.83
C ARG A 106 26.51 0.03 -8.54
N GLU A 107 27.28 0.86 -9.24
CA GLU A 107 27.23 2.31 -9.08
C GLU A 107 25.86 2.88 -9.46
N THR A 108 25.28 2.42 -10.58
CA THR A 108 23.96 2.86 -11.04
C THR A 108 22.86 2.52 -10.03
N ILE A 109 22.86 1.30 -9.50
CA ILE A 109 21.92 0.86 -8.46
C ILE A 109 22.12 1.68 -7.18
N GLY A 110 23.36 1.89 -6.76
CA GLY A 110 23.70 2.71 -5.59
C GLY A 110 23.14 4.13 -5.68
N ARG A 111 23.37 4.82 -6.80
CA ARG A 111 22.84 6.18 -7.03
C ARG A 111 21.29 6.21 -7.01
N ALA A 112 20.63 5.17 -7.51
CA ALA A 112 19.19 5.08 -7.46
C ALA A 112 18.65 4.87 -6.03
N PHE A 113 19.38 4.12 -5.19
CA PHE A 113 19.07 4.02 -3.77
C PHE A 113 19.34 5.33 -3.02
N ASP A 114 20.44 6.02 -3.31
CA ASP A 114 20.75 7.34 -2.74
C ASP A 114 19.64 8.36 -3.05
N TYR A 115 19.08 8.32 -4.27
CA TYR A 115 17.92 9.13 -4.64
C TYR A 115 16.71 8.84 -3.74
N TRP A 116 16.40 7.57 -3.51
CA TRP A 116 15.27 7.21 -2.64
C TRP A 116 15.51 7.53 -1.17
N LEU A 117 16.75 7.45 -0.70
CA LEU A 117 17.11 7.91 0.65
C LEU A 117 16.98 9.43 0.80
N ALA A 118 17.23 10.19 -0.26
CA ALA A 118 17.01 11.63 -0.28
C ALA A 118 15.53 12.03 -0.35
N SER A 119 14.67 11.18 -0.94
CA SER A 119 13.22 11.40 -1.11
C SER A 119 12.39 10.17 -0.69
N PRO A 120 12.42 9.77 0.60
CA PRO A 120 11.83 8.51 1.05
C PRO A 120 10.30 8.52 1.01
N LEU A 121 9.68 9.70 1.20
CA LEU A 121 8.23 9.85 1.09
C LEU A 121 7.75 9.66 -0.36
N GLU A 122 8.51 10.17 -1.35
CA GLU A 122 8.21 9.97 -2.76
C GLU A 122 8.28 8.48 -3.14
N CYS A 123 9.33 7.80 -2.67
CA CYS A 123 9.46 6.34 -2.80
C CYS A 123 8.22 5.63 -2.25
N LEU A 124 7.81 6.01 -1.03
CA LEU A 124 6.65 5.41 -0.36
C LEU A 124 5.34 5.70 -1.10
N CYS A 125 5.15 6.91 -1.61
CA CYS A 125 3.99 7.28 -2.43
C CYS A 125 3.91 6.43 -3.71
N GLU A 126 5.03 6.23 -4.40
CA GLU A 126 5.09 5.43 -5.61
C GLU A 126 4.63 3.99 -5.37
N VAL A 127 5.20 3.34 -4.35
CA VAL A 127 4.83 1.99 -3.94
C VAL A 127 3.39 1.93 -3.45
N GLY A 128 2.93 2.96 -2.74
CA GLY A 128 1.56 3.09 -2.26
C GLY A 128 0.55 3.14 -3.40
N MET A 129 0.83 3.87 -4.47
CA MET A 129 -0.02 3.91 -5.66
C MET A 129 -0.12 2.54 -6.32
N PHE A 130 0.99 1.80 -6.42
CA PHE A 130 0.97 0.43 -6.92
C PHE A 130 0.08 -0.46 -6.04
N LYS A 131 0.34 -0.48 -4.72
CA LYS A 131 -0.45 -1.26 -3.75
C LYS A 131 -1.94 -0.94 -3.84
N LEU A 132 -2.31 0.33 -3.81
CA LEU A 132 -3.72 0.75 -3.81
C LEU A 132 -4.42 0.36 -5.11
N ARG A 133 -3.75 0.55 -6.25
CA ARG A 133 -4.25 0.04 -7.54
C ARG A 133 -4.52 -1.47 -7.45
N ARG A 134 -3.62 -2.22 -6.81
CA ARG A 134 -3.83 -3.66 -6.60
C ARG A 134 -5.04 -3.99 -5.78
N ASP A 135 -5.21 -3.31 -4.67
CA ASP A 135 -6.36 -3.54 -3.83
C ASP A 135 -7.67 -3.20 -4.57
N TYR A 136 -7.74 -2.06 -5.28
CA TYR A 136 -8.93 -1.70 -6.05
C TYR A 136 -9.25 -2.69 -7.18
N CYS A 137 -8.25 -3.15 -7.95
CA CYS A 137 -8.48 -4.18 -8.97
C CYS A 137 -9.02 -5.47 -8.36
N PHE A 138 -8.45 -5.91 -7.25
CA PHE A 138 -8.89 -7.12 -6.55
C PHE A 138 -10.35 -7.02 -6.09
N TYR A 139 -10.77 -5.87 -5.54
CA TYR A 139 -12.12 -5.72 -5.02
C TYR A 139 -13.17 -5.40 -6.08
N LEU A 140 -12.84 -4.56 -7.06
CA LEU A 140 -13.82 -4.03 -8.00
C LEU A 140 -13.93 -4.87 -9.28
N VAL A 141 -12.83 -5.51 -9.69
CA VAL A 141 -12.77 -6.30 -10.93
C VAL A 141 -12.79 -7.79 -10.63
N GLY A 142 -12.29 -8.21 -9.45
CA GLY A 142 -12.13 -9.63 -9.13
C GLY A 142 -11.00 -10.31 -9.91
N GLU A 143 -10.17 -9.53 -10.60
CA GLU A 143 -9.03 -9.98 -11.39
C GLU A 143 -7.71 -9.43 -10.84
N TRP A 144 -6.65 -10.23 -11.02
CA TRP A 144 -5.25 -9.85 -11.01
C TRP A 144 -4.47 -10.67 -12.05
#